data_AF-A0A498HQ95-F1
#
_entry.id   AF-A0A498HQ95-F1
#
_cell.length_a   1.000
_cell.length_b   1.000
_cell.length_c   1.000
_cell.angle_alpha   90.00
_cell.angle_beta   90.00
_cell.angle_gamma   90.00
#
_symmetry.space_group_name_H-M   'P 1'
#
loop_
_entity.id
_entity.type
_entity.pdbx_description
1 polymer ?
#
loop_
_entity_poly.entity_id
_entity_poly.type
_entity_poly.pdbx_seq_one_letter_code
_entity_poly.pdbx_strand_id
1 'polypeptide(L)'
;MAATDADFHLRPSPQSAIPNGEFAFADVGNLEHCIKYLNKTLVTFGFPASLDLFAKDPVSVARTCNCMYALVQQRQRDVEFRESANEQRQRLLSDISRLEAKVERLEGQLQVKDREIATITRTEAKATAAFKSQIEKLQQERDEFQRMVIGNQNFGSYYVKMDKNSDKYHCYVDAAKAS
;
A
#
# COMPACT_ATOMS: atom_id res chain seq x y z
N MET A 1 -16.98 -13.83 -13.71
CA MET A 1 -15.67 -14.42 -13.38
C MET A 1 -15.73 -14.86 -11.92
N ALA A 2 -15.77 -16.17 -11.69
CA ALA A 2 -15.82 -16.73 -10.34
C ALA A 2 -14.39 -16.76 -9.77
N ALA A 3 -14.15 -16.04 -8.69
CA ALA A 3 -12.94 -16.16 -7.90
C ALA A 3 -13.15 -17.32 -6.93
N THR A 4 -12.36 -18.38 -7.11
CA THR A 4 -12.31 -19.52 -6.20
C THR A 4 -11.58 -19.08 -4.93
N ASP A 5 -12.31 -18.93 -3.84
CA ASP A 5 -11.79 -18.91 -2.48
C ASP A 5 -11.18 -20.29 -2.19
N ALA A 6 -9.87 -20.39 -2.37
CA ALA A 6 -9.10 -21.51 -1.85
C ALA A 6 -8.64 -21.13 -0.44
N ASP A 7 -9.53 -21.34 0.54
CA ASP A 7 -9.22 -21.34 1.96
C ASP A 7 -8.13 -22.41 2.22
N PHE A 8 -6.88 -21.98 2.16
CA PHE A 8 -5.71 -22.78 2.48
C PHE A 8 -5.61 -22.87 4.01
N HIS A 9 -6.51 -23.62 4.62
CA HIS A 9 -6.41 -23.99 6.03
C HIS A 9 -5.10 -24.73 6.24
N LEU A 10 -4.12 -24.02 6.80
CA LEU A 10 -2.92 -24.56 7.41
C LEU A 10 -3.35 -25.44 8.59
N ARG A 11 -3.77 -26.67 8.29
CA ARG A 11 -3.92 -27.73 9.26
C ARG A 11 -2.56 -27.87 9.95
N PRO A 12 -2.45 -27.64 11.26
CA PRO A 12 -1.23 -27.97 11.99
C PRO A 12 -1.00 -29.45 11.74
N SER A 13 0.15 -29.80 11.15
CA SER A 13 0.60 -31.19 11.16
C SER A 13 0.52 -31.64 12.63
N PRO A 14 -0.17 -32.75 12.94
CA PRO A 14 -0.18 -33.22 14.31
C PRO A 14 1.27 -33.47 14.64
N GLN A 15 1.82 -32.64 15.54
CA GLN A 15 3.03 -32.98 16.24
C GLN A 15 2.74 -34.37 16.79
N SER A 16 3.43 -35.38 16.25
CA SER A 16 3.42 -36.72 16.77
C SER A 16 4.15 -36.67 18.11
N ALA A 17 3.50 -36.06 19.10
CA ALA A 17 3.72 -36.39 20.49
C ALA A 17 3.39 -37.88 20.55
N ILE A 18 4.44 -38.70 20.67
CA ILE A 18 4.30 -40.13 20.93
C ILE A 18 3.45 -40.21 22.20
N PRO A 19 2.23 -40.76 22.16
CA PRO A 19 1.49 -40.99 23.37
C PRO A 19 2.28 -42.02 24.17
N ASN A 20 2.67 -41.65 25.38
CA ASN A 20 3.19 -42.59 26.37
C ASN A 20 2.09 -43.60 26.69
N GLY A 21 2.02 -44.68 25.91
CA GLY A 21 0.99 -45.72 25.98
C GLY A 21 1.24 -46.84 24.97
N GLU A 22 1.96 -47.87 25.42
CA GLU A 22 1.94 -49.29 25.01
C GLU A 22 1.66 -49.69 23.54
N PHE A 23 2.12 -48.93 22.54
CA PHE A 23 2.33 -49.49 21.20
C PHE A 23 3.80 -49.87 21.05
N ALA A 24 4.17 -51.05 21.56
CA ALA A 24 5.51 -51.58 21.39
C ALA A 24 5.70 -52.00 19.93
N PHE A 25 6.62 -51.33 19.23
CA PHE A 25 7.00 -51.69 17.86
C PHE A 25 7.64 -53.09 17.78
N ALA A 26 8.30 -53.55 18.84
CA ALA A 26 8.94 -54.86 18.91
C ALA A 26 8.65 -55.58 20.23
N ASP A 27 8.51 -56.90 20.16
CA ASP A 27 8.41 -57.85 21.27
C ASP A 27 9.25 -59.12 20.97
N VAL A 28 9.26 -60.07 21.90
CA VAL A 28 10.07 -61.31 21.78
C VAL A 28 9.60 -62.19 20.61
N GLY A 29 8.31 -62.17 20.26
CA GLY A 29 7.74 -62.97 19.18
C GLY A 29 7.99 -62.40 17.78
N ASN A 30 8.29 -61.10 17.65
CA ASN A 30 8.44 -60.44 16.36
C ASN A 30 9.84 -59.85 16.08
N LEU A 31 10.80 -60.03 17.00
CA LEU A 31 12.10 -59.33 16.96
C LEU A 31 12.86 -59.52 15.64
N GLU A 32 12.89 -60.73 15.07
CA GLU A 32 13.54 -60.97 13.77
C GLU A 32 12.89 -60.17 12.63
N HIS A 33 11.56 -60.09 12.62
CA HIS A 33 10.82 -59.34 11.61
C HIS A 33 11.06 -57.84 11.78
N CYS A 34 11.06 -57.35 13.02
CA CYS A 34 11.33 -55.94 13.31
C CYS A 34 12.75 -55.53 12.91
N ILE A 35 13.77 -56.36 13.17
CA ILE A 35 15.15 -56.08 12.75
C ILE A 35 15.26 -56.05 11.21
N LYS A 36 14.65 -57.02 10.51
CA LYS A 36 14.61 -57.03 9.03
C LYS A 36 13.93 -55.77 8.48
N TYR A 37 12.81 -55.37 9.07
CA TYR A 37 12.08 -54.17 8.68
C TYR A 37 12.91 -52.90 8.92
N LEU A 38 13.52 -52.76 10.11
CA LEU A 38 14.37 -51.62 10.44
C LEU A 38 15.53 -51.51 9.47
N ASN A 39 16.21 -52.61 9.16
CA ASN A 39 17.31 -52.61 8.19
C ASN A 39 16.87 -52.17 6.79
N LYS A 40 15.72 -52.66 6.30
CA LYS A 40 15.17 -52.20 5.01
C LYS A 40 14.86 -50.71 5.03
N THR A 41 14.28 -50.23 6.13
CA THR A 41 13.89 -48.83 6.32
C THR A 41 15.11 -47.92 6.40
N LEU A 42 16.13 -48.30 7.17
CA LEU A 42 17.39 -47.57 7.31
C LEU A 42 18.10 -47.40 5.98
N VAL A 43 18.19 -48.47 5.19
CA VAL A 43 18.76 -48.40 3.82
C VAL A 43 17.95 -47.47 2.94
N THR A 44 16.61 -47.49 3.04
CA THR A 44 15.72 -46.60 2.27
C THR A 44 15.96 -45.12 2.62
N PHE A 45 16.25 -44.83 3.89
CA PHE A 45 16.63 -43.49 4.35
C PHE A 45 18.11 -43.16 4.17
N GLY A 46 18.88 -44.01 3.49
CA GLY A 46 20.29 -43.75 3.16
C GLY A 46 21.28 -44.02 4.29
N PHE A 47 20.87 -44.71 5.36
CA PHE A 47 21.77 -45.07 6.46
C PHE A 47 22.63 -46.29 6.11
N PRO A 48 23.94 -46.24 6.34
CA PRO A 48 24.82 -47.39 6.22
C PRO A 48 24.77 -48.25 7.50
N ALA A 49 24.90 -49.57 7.30
CA ALA A 49 24.91 -50.64 8.28
C ALA A 49 23.54 -51.27 8.61
N SER A 50 23.47 -52.58 8.36
CA SER A 50 22.45 -53.45 8.92
C SER A 50 22.65 -53.51 10.44
N LEU A 51 21.65 -53.10 11.21
CA LEU A 51 21.50 -53.46 12.60
C LEU A 51 21.62 -54.98 12.71
N ASP A 52 22.65 -55.42 13.43
CA ASP A 52 22.77 -56.78 13.91
C ASP A 52 22.75 -56.71 15.43
N LEU A 53 21.54 -56.83 15.98
CA LEU A 53 21.30 -56.74 17.42
C LEU A 53 21.64 -58.05 18.14
N PHE A 54 21.86 -59.14 17.40
CA PHE A 54 22.22 -60.45 17.95
C PHE A 54 23.72 -60.75 17.80
N ALA A 55 24.47 -59.88 17.13
CA ALA A 55 25.90 -60.03 16.93
C ALA A 55 26.66 -60.11 18.26
N LYS A 56 27.62 -61.05 18.31
CA LYS A 56 28.55 -61.21 19.43
C LYS A 56 29.96 -60.75 19.09
N ASP A 57 30.24 -60.57 17.79
CA ASP A 57 31.55 -60.12 17.35
C ASP A 57 31.65 -58.58 17.45
N PRO A 58 32.80 -58.04 17.90
CA PRO A 58 32.97 -56.60 18.08
C PRO A 58 32.76 -55.76 16.82
N VAL A 59 33.01 -56.32 15.63
CA VAL A 59 32.90 -55.59 14.36
C VAL A 59 31.44 -55.32 14.01
N SER A 60 30.57 -56.31 14.17
CA SER A 60 29.12 -56.15 13.96
C SER A 60 28.48 -55.26 15.02
N VAL A 61 28.90 -55.37 16.28
CA VAL A 61 28.46 -54.45 17.34
C VAL A 61 28.86 -53.01 17.02
N ALA A 62 30.09 -52.77 16.57
CA ALA A 62 30.54 -51.43 16.16
C ALA A 62 29.72 -50.86 14.99
N ARG A 63 29.35 -51.69 14.01
CA ARG A 63 28.46 -51.28 12.90
C ARG A 63 27.09 -50.85 13.40
N THR A 64 26.49 -51.62 14.31
CA THR A 64 25.21 -51.26 14.95
C THR A 64 25.32 -49.93 15.69
N CYS A 65 26.38 -49.73 16.49
CA CYS A 65 26.61 -48.46 17.20
C CYS A 65 26.77 -47.27 16.26
N ASN A 66 27.51 -47.42 15.16
CA ASN A 66 27.69 -46.36 14.17
C ASN A 66 26.37 -45.99 13.49
N CYS A 67 25.51 -46.96 13.18
CA CYS A 67 24.17 -46.69 12.66
C CYS A 67 23.31 -45.91 13.67
N MET A 68 23.32 -46.33 14.94
CA MET A 68 22.60 -45.61 16.01
C MET A 68 23.12 -44.19 16.17
N TYR A 69 24.43 -43.99 16.12
CA TYR A 69 25.04 -42.66 16.20
C TYR A 69 24.66 -41.78 15.01
N ALA A 70 24.63 -42.32 13.78
CA ALA A 70 24.16 -41.60 12.59
C ALA A 70 22.70 -41.17 12.72
N LEU A 71 21.82 -42.02 13.27
CA LEU A 71 20.42 -41.67 13.54
C LEU A 71 20.30 -40.53 14.55
N VAL A 72 21.06 -40.57 15.64
CA VAL A 72 21.08 -39.51 16.65
C VAL A 72 21.57 -38.20 16.05
N GLN A 73 22.66 -38.23 15.27
CA GLN A 73 23.16 -37.03 14.60
C GLN A 73 22.16 -36.45 13.61
N GLN A 74 21.51 -37.29 12.79
CA GLN A 74 20.49 -36.81 11.86
C GLN A 74 19.32 -36.18 12.62
N ARG A 75 18.86 -36.79 13.72
CA ARG A 75 17.80 -36.21 14.54
C ARG A 75 18.19 -34.85 15.12
N GLN A 76 19.42 -34.68 15.58
CA GLN A 76 19.91 -33.39 16.08
C GLN A 76 19.88 -32.32 14.98
N ARG A 77 20.43 -32.63 13.80
CA ARG A 77 20.38 -31.71 12.64
C ARG A 77 18.95 -31.37 12.22
N ASP A 78 18.04 -32.34 12.22
CA ASP A 78 16.64 -32.11 11.88
C ASP A 78 15.95 -31.19 12.90
N VAL A 79 16.28 -31.33 14.19
CA VAL A 79 15.75 -30.45 15.25
C VAL A 79 16.29 -29.03 15.06
N GLU A 80 17.60 -28.87 14.91
CA GLU A 80 18.25 -27.56 14.69
C GLU A 80 17.69 -26.85 13.45
N PHE A 81 17.51 -27.59 12.34
CA PHE A 81 16.91 -27.05 11.12
C PHE A 81 15.47 -26.57 11.36
N ARG A 82 14.67 -27.38 12.06
CA ARG A 82 13.28 -27.03 12.39
C ARG A 82 13.19 -25.83 13.32
N GLU A 83 14.09 -25.72 14.30
CA GLU A 83 14.16 -24.58 15.20
C GLU A 83 14.52 -23.30 14.44
N SER A 84 15.56 -23.33 13.60
CA SER A 84 15.95 -22.19 12.76
C SER A 84 14.82 -21.74 11.81
N ALA A 85 14.14 -22.69 11.16
CA ALA A 85 12.99 -22.40 10.30
C ALA A 85 11.83 -21.78 11.10
N ASN A 86 11.57 -22.27 12.32
CA ASN A 86 10.54 -21.71 13.19
C ASN A 86 10.91 -20.28 13.65
N GLU A 87 12.16 -20.01 14.02
CA GLU A 87 12.64 -18.66 14.34
C GLU A 87 12.47 -17.70 13.17
N GLN A 88 12.81 -18.13 11.95
CA GLN A 88 12.57 -17.33 10.74
C GLN A 88 11.08 -17.06 10.54
N ARG A 89 10.22 -18.08 10.73
CA ARG A 89 8.77 -17.94 10.65
C ARG A 89 8.24 -16.91 11.65
N GLN A 90 8.70 -16.95 12.90
CA GLN A 90 8.28 -15.99 13.93
C GLN A 90 8.72 -14.57 13.60
N ARG A 91 9.94 -14.38 13.07
CA ARG A 91 10.41 -13.08 12.58
C ARG A 91 9.52 -12.53 11.47
N LEU A 92 9.20 -13.36 10.47
CA LEU A 92 8.33 -12.95 9.36
C LEU A 92 6.91 -12.59 9.83
N LEU A 93 6.35 -13.33 10.79
CA LEU A 93 5.05 -12.99 11.37
C LEU A 93 5.07 -11.63 12.06
N SER A 94 6.13 -11.33 12.81
CA SER A 94 6.32 -10.01 13.43
C SER A 94 6.45 -8.90 12.39
N ASP A 95 7.19 -9.14 11.30
CA ASP A 95 7.32 -8.20 10.20
C ASP A 95 5.99 -7.93 9.49
N ILE A 96 5.18 -8.98 9.27
CA ILE A 96 3.83 -8.87 8.70
C ILE A 96 2.97 -7.97 9.60
N SER A 97 2.87 -8.26 10.90
CA SER A 97 2.05 -7.44 11.81
C SER A 97 2.52 -5.98 11.88
N ARG A 98 3.83 -5.74 11.82
CA ARG A 98 4.39 -4.38 11.75
C ARG A 98 4.02 -3.66 10.44
N LEU A 99 4.03 -4.37 9.31
CA LEU A 99 3.67 -3.82 8.01
C LEU A 99 2.16 -3.56 7.92
N GLU A 100 1.32 -4.45 8.43
CA GLU A 100 -0.14 -4.27 8.50
C GLU A 100 -0.49 -2.99 9.27
N ALA A 101 0.08 -2.79 10.46
CA ALA A 101 -0.12 -1.56 11.24
C ALA A 101 0.36 -0.29 10.50
N LYS A 102 1.42 -0.41 9.70
CA LYS A 102 1.91 0.72 8.88
C LYS A 102 0.94 1.03 7.74
N VAL A 103 0.36 0.02 7.10
CA VAL A 103 -0.64 0.17 6.04
C VAL A 103 -1.87 0.88 6.59
N GLU A 104 -2.44 0.39 7.69
CA GLU A 104 -3.61 1.01 8.33
C GLU A 104 -3.37 2.50 8.66
N ARG A 105 -2.19 2.83 9.21
CA ARG A 105 -1.82 4.22 9.49
C ARG A 105 -1.72 5.07 8.22
N LEU A 106 -1.13 4.54 7.14
CA LEU A 106 -0.98 5.25 5.87
C LEU A 106 -2.33 5.45 5.19
N GLU A 107 -3.22 4.47 5.24
CA GLU A 107 -4.60 4.58 4.75
C GLU A 107 -5.36 5.69 5.50
N GLY A 108 -5.22 5.75 6.83
CA GLY A 108 -5.77 6.84 7.63
C GLY A 108 -5.23 8.22 7.22
N GLN A 109 -3.94 8.34 6.96
CA GLN A 109 -3.32 9.59 6.47
C GLN A 109 -3.82 9.98 5.08
N LEU A 110 -4.01 9.01 4.19
CA LEU A 110 -4.52 9.23 2.84
C LEU A 110 -5.95 9.79 2.89
N GLN A 111 -6.83 9.21 3.72
CA GLN A 111 -8.19 9.73 3.91
C GLN A 111 -8.21 11.17 4.46
N VAL A 112 -7.30 11.51 5.37
CA VAL A 112 -7.19 12.89 5.89
C VAL A 112 -6.76 13.84 4.76
N LYS A 113 -5.76 13.46 3.96
CA LYS A 113 -5.29 14.27 2.83
C LYS A 113 -6.36 14.45 1.76
N ASP A 114 -7.16 13.43 1.46
CA ASP A 114 -8.29 13.56 0.53
C ASP A 114 -9.33 14.58 1.04
N ARG A 115 -9.62 14.58 2.34
CA ARG A 115 -10.53 15.57 2.95
C ARG A 115 -9.96 16.99 2.91
N GLU A 116 -8.66 17.15 3.14
CA GLU A 116 -7.95 18.43 3.02
C GLU A 116 -8.02 18.95 1.58
N ILE A 117 -7.71 18.11 0.59
CA ILE A 117 -7.80 18.46 -0.84
C ILE A 117 -9.22 18.89 -1.20
N ALA A 118 -10.24 18.14 -0.79
CA ALA A 118 -11.64 18.49 -1.05
C ALA A 118 -12.02 19.84 -0.42
N THR A 119 -11.51 20.14 0.77
CA THR A 119 -11.74 21.41 1.45
C THR A 119 -11.06 22.56 0.70
N ILE A 120 -9.78 22.42 0.38
CA ILE A 120 -9.01 23.43 -0.35
C ILE A 120 -9.66 23.71 -1.70
N THR A 121 -10.01 22.67 -2.47
CA THR A 121 -10.66 22.80 -3.78
C THR A 121 -11.97 23.60 -3.70
N ARG A 122 -12.80 23.36 -2.66
CA ARG A 122 -14.03 24.13 -2.44
C ARG A 122 -13.74 25.59 -2.09
N THR A 123 -12.74 25.84 -1.23
CA THR A 123 -12.36 27.21 -0.87
C THR A 123 -11.81 27.99 -2.06
N GLU A 124 -11.00 27.34 -2.89
CA GLU A 124 -10.45 27.92 -4.12
C GLU A 124 -11.57 28.25 -5.10
N ALA A 125 -12.49 27.32 -5.38
CA ALA A 125 -13.62 27.55 -6.27
C ALA A 125 -14.48 28.75 -5.82
N LYS A 126 -14.73 28.87 -4.51
CA LYS A 126 -15.47 30.01 -3.93
C LYS A 126 -14.71 31.33 -4.11
N ALA A 127 -13.40 31.33 -3.85
CA ALA A 127 -12.56 32.51 -4.03
C ALA A 127 -12.50 32.95 -5.50
N THR A 128 -12.33 31.99 -6.43
CA THR A 128 -12.35 32.27 -7.87
C THR A 128 -13.68 32.89 -8.31
N ALA A 129 -14.81 32.38 -7.83
CA ALA A 129 -16.12 32.95 -8.14
C ALA A 129 -16.28 34.38 -7.60
N ALA A 130 -15.81 34.63 -6.37
CA ALA A 130 -15.83 35.96 -5.77
C ALA A 130 -14.96 36.95 -6.56
N PHE A 131 -13.76 36.56 -6.96
CA PHE A 131 -12.88 37.39 -7.79
C PHE A 131 -13.48 37.68 -9.16
N LYS A 132 -14.09 36.70 -9.83
CA LYS A 132 -14.79 36.91 -11.10
C LYS A 132 -15.89 37.96 -10.97
N SER A 133 -16.73 37.87 -9.94
CA SER A 133 -17.76 38.87 -9.67
C SER A 133 -17.18 40.26 -9.42
N GLN A 134 -16.04 40.36 -8.73
CA GLN A 134 -15.38 41.64 -8.48
C GLN A 134 -14.79 42.24 -9.76
N ILE A 135 -14.21 41.41 -10.63
CA ILE A 135 -13.71 41.83 -11.96
C ILE A 135 -14.86 42.37 -12.81
N GLU A 136 -16.01 41.69 -12.84
CA GLU A 136 -17.19 42.13 -13.59
C GLU A 136 -17.70 43.50 -13.11
N LYS A 137 -17.75 43.72 -11.78
CA LYS A 137 -18.12 45.02 -11.21
C LYS A 137 -17.17 46.13 -11.63
N LEU A 138 -15.85 45.89 -11.53
CA LEU A 138 -14.84 46.86 -11.95
C LEU A 138 -14.92 47.16 -13.45
N GLN A 139 -15.23 46.15 -14.28
CA GLN A 139 -15.46 46.34 -15.71
C GLN A 139 -16.69 47.22 -15.99
N GLN A 140 -17.79 46.99 -15.26
CA GLN A 140 -19.00 47.82 -15.35
C GLN A 140 -18.73 49.27 -14.96
N GLU A 141 -18.09 49.50 -13.81
CA GLU A 141 -17.70 50.85 -13.37
C GLU A 141 -16.81 51.53 -14.42
N ARG A 142 -15.80 50.82 -14.95
CA ARG A 142 -14.94 51.33 -16.02
C ARG A 142 -15.74 51.72 -17.27
N ASP A 143 -16.68 50.88 -17.70
CA ASP A 143 -17.52 51.15 -18.87
C ASP A 143 -18.43 52.36 -18.66
N GLU A 144 -19.00 52.52 -17.46
CA GLU A 144 -19.80 53.69 -17.06
C GLU A 144 -18.98 54.97 -17.07
N PHE A 145 -17.79 54.97 -16.47
CA PHE A 145 -16.86 56.09 -16.52
C PHE A 145 -16.49 56.44 -17.97
N GLN A 146 -16.23 55.43 -18.80
CA GLN A 146 -15.90 55.65 -20.20
C GLN A 146 -17.06 56.29 -20.98
N ARG A 147 -18.31 55.88 -20.74
CA ARG A 147 -19.51 56.52 -21.31
C ARG A 147 -19.64 57.97 -20.85
N MET A 148 -19.42 58.24 -19.57
CA MET A 148 -19.49 59.59 -19.02
C MET A 148 -18.43 60.52 -19.62
N VAL A 149 -17.19 60.04 -19.78
CA VAL A 149 -16.11 60.81 -20.44
C VAL A 149 -16.47 61.16 -21.87
N ILE A 150 -16.96 60.20 -22.66
CA ILE A 150 -17.41 60.45 -24.04
C ILE A 150 -18.57 61.45 -24.05
N GLY A 151 -19.54 61.31 -23.14
CA GLY A 151 -20.65 62.25 -22.98
C GLY A 151 -20.17 63.69 -22.72
N ASN A 152 -19.24 63.87 -21.79
CA ASN A 152 -18.65 65.17 -21.46
C ASN A 152 -17.87 65.78 -22.64
N GLN A 153 -17.09 64.98 -23.37
CA GLN A 153 -16.36 65.43 -24.56
C GLN A 153 -17.32 65.89 -25.68
N ASN A 154 -18.41 65.15 -25.90
CA ASN A 154 -19.44 65.49 -26.87
C ASN A 154 -20.18 66.78 -26.49
N PHE A 155 -20.51 66.92 -25.19
CA PHE A 155 -21.16 68.12 -24.67
C PHE A 155 -20.26 69.34 -24.83
N GLY A 156 -18.99 69.27 -24.40
CA GLY A 156 -18.04 70.36 -24.61
C GLY A 156 -17.92 70.78 -26.08
N SER A 157 -17.87 69.80 -26.99
CA SER A 157 -17.84 70.05 -28.44
C SER A 157 -19.12 70.73 -28.96
N TYR A 158 -20.28 70.39 -28.41
CA TYR A 158 -21.55 71.00 -28.78
C TYR A 158 -21.61 72.48 -28.33
N TYR A 159 -21.18 72.78 -27.11
CA TYR A 159 -21.15 74.16 -26.59
C TYR A 159 -20.23 75.05 -27.43
N VAL A 160 -19.03 74.58 -27.76
CA VAL A 160 -18.08 75.32 -28.61
C VAL A 160 -18.67 75.59 -30.01
N LYS A 161 -19.43 74.65 -30.58
CA LYS A 161 -20.10 74.85 -31.87
C LYS A 161 -21.23 75.88 -31.77
N MET A 162 -22.02 75.84 -30.70
CA MET A 162 -23.11 76.79 -30.48
C MET A 162 -22.61 78.20 -30.26
N ASP A 163 -21.55 78.37 -29.48
CA ASP A 163 -20.92 79.68 -29.22
C ASP A 163 -20.39 80.31 -30.51
N LYS A 164 -19.63 79.54 -31.30
CA LYS A 164 -19.16 79.97 -32.63
C LYS A 164 -20.28 80.34 -33.60
N ASN A 165 -21.42 79.64 -33.53
CA ASN A 165 -22.58 80.00 -34.34
C ASN A 165 -23.19 81.32 -33.85
N SER A 166 -23.33 81.49 -32.53
CA SER A 166 -23.82 82.74 -31.93
C SER A 166 -22.95 83.94 -32.32
N ASP A 167 -21.63 83.81 -32.21
CA ASP A 167 -20.66 84.84 -32.62
C ASP A 167 -20.82 85.21 -34.10
N LYS A 168 -21.00 84.20 -34.97
CA LYS A 168 -21.27 84.43 -36.39
C LYS A 168 -22.57 85.21 -36.59
N TYR A 169 -23.66 84.83 -35.92
CA TYR A 169 -24.93 85.55 -36.01
C TYR A 169 -24.79 87.01 -35.56
N HIS A 170 -24.08 87.27 -34.47
CA HIS A 170 -23.79 88.63 -34.02
C HIS A 170 -23.00 89.43 -35.07
N CYS A 171 -21.94 88.85 -35.65
CA CYS A 171 -21.16 89.50 -36.70
C CYS A 171 -21.99 89.82 -37.95
N TYR A 172 -22.88 88.91 -38.38
CA TYR A 172 -23.80 89.18 -39.50
C TYR A 172 -24.78 90.32 -39.20
N VAL A 173 -25.33 90.38 -38.00
CA VAL A 173 -26.26 91.45 -37.59
C VAL A 173 -25.54 92.81 -37.55
N ASP A 174 -24.31 92.86 -37.07
CA ASP A 174 -23.54 94.10 -37.02
C ASP A 174 -23.11 94.56 -38.42
N ALA A 175 -22.73 93.64 -39.32
CA ALA A 175 -22.45 93.97 -40.72
C ALA A 175 -23.69 94.51 -41.46
N ALA A 176 -24.87 93.96 -41.18
CA ALA A 176 -26.14 94.41 -41.77
C ALA A 176 -26.58 95.80 -41.28
N LYS A 177 -26.17 96.23 -40.07
CA LYS A 177 -26.45 97.58 -39.54
C LYS A 177 -25.48 98.66 -40.06
N ALA A 178 -24.33 98.25 -40.59
CA ALA A 178 -23.28 99.16 -41.08
C ALA A 178 -23.37 99.45 -42.59
N SER A 179 -24.36 98.89 -43.30
CA SER A 179 -24.66 99.11 -44.72
C SER A 179 -25.88 100.02 -44.88
#